data_AF-A0A3B9IQ38-F1
#
_entry.id   AF-A0A3B9IQ38-F1
#
_cell.length_a   1.000
_cell.length_b   1.000
_cell.length_c   1.000
_cell.angle_alpha   90.00
_cell.angle_beta   90.00
_cell.angle_gamma   90.00
#
_symmetry.space_group_name_H-M   'P 1'
#
loop_
_entity.id
_entity.type
_entity.pdbx_description
1 polymer ?
#
loop_
_entity_poly.entity_id
_entity_poly.type
_entity_poly.pdbx_seq_one_letter_code
_entity_poly.pdbx_strand_id
1 'polypeptide(L)'
;MLTTLQLGREWIWITGNHDHGAAASLGGTVMDELLESGVALRHEAAAAAAADERLEISGHFHPKAILRVRGRRLSRRCFAGGRAPCGRDRLVLPAFGAYAGGLNALDPAVARLFAGGFDVWATGDRAVHRLPSSRLDPDQPHVGGHRPSSGRAVQGAAVPGITSDAGEA
;
A
#
# COMPACT_ATOMS: atom_id res chain seq x y z
N MET A 1 -3.10 -17.12 23.70
CA MET A 1 -2.04 -16.13 23.40
C MET A 1 -2.64 -14.79 22.95
N LEU A 2 -3.54 -14.75 21.97
CA LEU A 2 -4.29 -13.52 21.62
C LEU A 2 -5.37 -13.14 22.66
N THR A 3 -6.13 -14.13 23.14
CA THR A 3 -7.15 -13.95 24.19
C THR A 3 -6.62 -13.27 25.45
N THR A 4 -5.38 -13.57 25.86
CA THR A 4 -4.73 -12.92 27.01
C THR A 4 -4.48 -11.43 26.77
N LEU A 5 -4.17 -11.02 25.53
CA LEU A 5 -4.03 -9.61 25.18
C LEU A 5 -5.37 -8.89 25.15
N GLN A 6 -6.47 -9.61 24.91
CA GLN A 6 -7.82 -9.07 24.90
C GLN A 6 -8.44 -8.91 26.30
N LEU A 7 -7.92 -9.60 27.32
CA LEU A 7 -8.49 -9.55 28.67
C LEU A 7 -8.56 -8.11 29.21
N GLY A 8 -9.77 -7.71 29.61
CA GLY A 8 -10.06 -6.39 30.17
C GLY A 8 -9.99 -5.23 29.17
N ARG A 9 -10.00 -5.52 27.86
CA ARG A 9 -9.92 -4.51 26.80
C ARG A 9 -11.07 -4.68 25.81
N GLU A 10 -11.61 -3.57 25.35
CA GLU A 10 -12.41 -3.57 24.13
C GLU A 10 -11.47 -3.86 22.95
N TRP A 11 -11.86 -4.82 22.12
CA TRP A 11 -11.05 -5.24 20.98
C TRP A 11 -11.88 -5.16 19.71
N ILE A 12 -11.48 -4.26 18.82
CA ILE A 12 -12.17 -3.99 17.58
C ILE A 12 -11.26 -4.39 16.41
N TRP A 13 -11.79 -5.19 15.50
CA TRP A 13 -11.17 -5.54 14.23
C TRP A 13 -11.79 -4.71 13.13
N ILE A 14 -10.98 -3.84 12.53
CA ILE A 14 -11.34 -3.09 11.32
C ILE A 14 -10.81 -3.89 10.13
N THR A 15 -11.69 -4.66 9.50
CA THR A 15 -11.31 -5.67 8.50
C THR A 15 -11.13 -5.07 7.12
N GLY A 16 -10.10 -5.54 6.40
CA GLY A 16 -10.01 -5.37 4.96
C GLY A 16 -10.70 -6.50 4.21
N ASN A 17 -10.76 -6.37 2.88
CA ASN A 17 -11.42 -7.31 1.96
C ASN A 17 -10.93 -8.78 2.08
N HIS A 18 -9.75 -8.99 2.69
CA HIS A 18 -9.16 -10.31 2.89
C HIS A 18 -9.44 -10.92 4.28
N ASP A 19 -10.02 -10.16 5.21
CA ASP A 19 -10.02 -10.51 6.64
C ASP A 19 -11.37 -11.07 7.14
N HIS A 20 -12.45 -10.92 6.37
CA HIS A 20 -13.83 -11.17 6.84
C HIS A 20 -14.08 -12.58 7.42
N GLY A 21 -13.37 -13.61 6.92
CA GLY A 21 -13.50 -14.98 7.44
C GLY A 21 -12.67 -15.27 8.69
N ALA A 22 -11.53 -14.59 8.87
CA ALA A 22 -10.58 -14.91 9.93
C ALA A 22 -10.90 -14.17 11.23
N ALA A 23 -11.31 -12.89 11.15
CA ALA A 23 -11.49 -12.03 12.31
C ALA A 23 -12.62 -12.51 13.25
N ALA A 24 -13.71 -13.05 12.71
CA ALA A 24 -14.83 -13.55 13.50
C ALA A 24 -14.44 -14.70 14.46
N SER A 25 -13.39 -15.47 14.12
CA SER A 25 -12.90 -16.57 14.94
C SER A 25 -11.94 -16.16 16.06
N LEU A 26 -11.50 -14.89 16.08
CA LEU A 26 -10.46 -14.37 16.97
C LEU A 26 -10.99 -13.62 18.20
N GLY A 27 -12.32 -13.59 18.40
CA GLY A 27 -12.99 -12.81 19.45
C GLY A 27 -12.94 -11.30 19.17
N GLY A 28 -13.64 -10.49 19.98
CA GLY A 28 -13.78 -9.05 19.75
C GLY A 28 -14.88 -8.69 18.74
N THR A 29 -15.02 -7.40 18.46
CA THR A 29 -16.03 -6.86 17.53
C THR A 29 -15.43 -6.65 16.15
N VAL A 30 -16.07 -7.17 15.12
CA VAL A 30 -15.66 -6.96 13.72
C VAL A 30 -16.50 -5.85 13.09
N MET A 31 -15.85 -4.93 12.39
CA MET A 31 -16.49 -3.85 11.65
C MET A 31 -15.66 -3.44 10.44
N ASP A 32 -16.29 -2.82 9.43
CA ASP A 32 -15.59 -2.34 8.23
C ASP A 32 -14.88 -1.00 8.47
N GLU A 33 -15.46 -0.15 9.32
CA GLU A 33 -14.91 1.13 9.74
C GLU A 33 -15.41 1.51 11.13
N LEU A 34 -14.66 2.36 11.82
CA LEU A 34 -15.08 3.00 13.08
C LEU A 34 -14.98 4.51 12.92
N LEU A 35 -16.09 5.23 13.09
CA LEU A 35 -16.10 6.69 13.22
C LEU A 35 -16.36 7.04 14.69
N GLU A 36 -15.33 7.58 15.34
CA GLU A 36 -15.40 7.95 16.75
C GLU A 36 -14.94 9.40 16.91
N SER A 37 -15.81 10.25 17.45
CA SER A 37 -15.49 11.65 17.73
C SER A 37 -14.87 12.42 16.55
N GLY A 38 -15.32 12.15 15.32
CA GLY A 38 -14.82 12.76 14.08
C GLY A 38 -13.52 12.16 13.51
N VAL A 39 -13.03 11.06 14.08
CA VAL A 39 -11.89 10.28 13.60
C VAL A 39 -12.39 8.97 13.00
N ALA A 40 -12.16 8.79 11.70
CA ALA A 40 -12.44 7.54 11.00
C ALA A 40 -11.21 6.62 11.06
N LEU A 41 -11.41 5.39 11.51
CA LEU A 41 -10.44 4.31 11.44
C LEU A 41 -10.88 3.32 10.35
N ARG A 42 -10.00 3.02 9.39
CA ARG A 42 -10.31 2.20 8.21
C ARG A 42 -9.16 1.27 7.87
N HIS A 43 -9.46 0.13 7.23
CA HIS A 43 -8.40 -0.70 6.66
C HIS A 43 -7.72 0.01 5.49
N GLU A 44 -8.49 0.49 4.52
CA GLU A 44 -8.03 1.20 3.32
C GLU A 44 -8.57 2.64 3.31
N ALA A 45 -7.79 3.56 2.73
CA ALA A 45 -8.13 4.98 2.67
C ALA A 45 -9.34 5.26 1.76
N ALA A 46 -10.35 5.98 2.25
CA ALA A 46 -11.57 6.28 1.50
C ALA A 46 -11.45 7.55 0.63
N ALA A 47 -12.04 7.56 -0.57
CA ALA A 47 -11.99 8.74 -1.44
C ALA A 47 -12.82 9.92 -0.91
N ALA A 48 -14.01 9.64 -0.38
CA ALA A 48 -14.93 10.61 0.21
C ALA A 48 -14.77 10.67 1.75
N ALA A 49 -15.39 11.67 2.36
CA ALA A 49 -15.46 11.85 3.82
C ALA A 49 -16.92 12.05 4.22
N ALA A 50 -17.33 11.58 5.41
CA ALA A 50 -18.57 12.02 6.02
C ALA A 50 -18.47 13.50 6.44
N ALA A 51 -19.62 14.18 6.60
CA ALA A 51 -19.64 15.63 6.87
C ALA A 51 -18.95 16.03 8.19
N ASP A 52 -18.93 15.13 9.17
CA ASP A 52 -18.32 15.31 10.49
C ASP A 52 -16.93 14.66 10.62
N GLU A 53 -16.44 13.97 9.58
CA GLU A 53 -15.14 13.31 9.55
C GLU A 53 -14.01 14.33 9.32
N ARG A 54 -13.20 14.56 10.35
CA ARG A 54 -12.11 15.54 10.34
C ARG A 54 -10.76 14.88 10.06
N LEU A 55 -10.58 13.64 10.52
CA LEU A 55 -9.36 12.86 10.38
C LEU A 55 -9.69 11.44 9.94
N GLU A 56 -8.95 10.92 8.97
CA GLU A 56 -8.86 9.49 8.70
C GLU A 56 -7.52 8.92 9.15
N ILE A 57 -7.56 7.76 9.81
CA ILE A 57 -6.41 6.90 10.03
C ILE A 57 -6.64 5.57 9.31
N SER A 58 -5.78 5.26 8.34
CA SER A 58 -5.92 4.07 7.49
C SER A 58 -4.64 3.26 7.36
N GLY A 59 -4.78 1.97 7.03
CA GLY A 59 -3.68 1.03 6.83
C GLY A 59 -3.46 0.71 5.35
N HIS A 60 -3.47 -0.59 5.03
CA HIS A 60 -3.38 -1.20 3.70
C HIS A 60 -2.07 -0.96 2.91
N PHE A 61 -1.68 0.29 2.69
CA PHE A 61 -0.55 0.66 1.83
C PHE A 61 0.82 0.52 2.49
N HIS A 62 0.87 0.68 3.83
CA HIS A 62 2.04 0.50 4.66
C HIS A 62 3.28 1.29 4.17
N PRO A 63 3.25 2.63 4.21
CA PRO A 63 4.27 3.44 3.57
C PRO A 63 5.66 3.25 4.17
N LYS A 64 6.66 3.36 3.29
CA LYS A 64 8.08 3.33 3.61
C LYS A 64 8.74 4.61 3.13
N ALA A 65 9.44 5.28 4.03
CA ALA A 65 10.30 6.40 3.70
C ALA A 65 11.62 5.84 3.16
N ILE A 66 11.96 6.19 1.92
CA ILE A 66 13.28 5.93 1.37
C ILE A 66 14.04 7.24 1.29
N LEU A 67 15.27 7.25 1.79
CA LEU A 67 16.10 8.46 1.88
C LEU A 67 17.58 8.11 1.79
N ARG A 68 18.41 9.11 1.47
CA ARG A 68 19.87 9.00 1.53
C ARG A 68 20.41 9.69 2.77
N VAL A 69 21.17 8.94 3.57
CA VAL A 69 21.87 9.45 4.73
C VAL A 69 23.33 9.06 4.62
N ARG A 70 24.23 10.06 4.60
CA ARG A 70 25.69 9.86 4.46
C ARG A 70 26.05 8.96 3.27
N GLY A 71 25.44 9.22 2.11
CA GLY A 71 25.65 8.47 0.88
C GLY A 71 24.97 7.09 0.80
N ARG A 72 24.37 6.60 1.90
CA ARG A 72 23.69 5.30 1.95
C ARG A 72 22.19 5.47 1.78
N ARG A 73 21.58 4.64 0.92
CA ARG A 73 20.12 4.55 0.78
C ARG A 73 19.55 3.71 1.92
N LEU A 74 18.59 4.27 2.63
CA LEU A 74 17.90 3.64 3.76
C LEU A 74 16.41 3.59 3.46
N SER A 75 15.79 2.45 3.74
CA SER A 75 14.33 2.30 3.77
C SER A 75 13.89 2.10 5.21
N ARG A 76 12.85 2.83 5.63
CA ARG A 76 12.25 2.73 6.96
C ARG A 76 10.75 2.72 6.84
N ARG A 77 10.09 1.94 7.71
CA ARG A 77 8.63 2.05 7.89
C ARG A 77 8.32 3.48 8.34
N CYS A 78 7.24 4.05 7.85
CA CYS A 78 6.86 5.39 8.27
C CYS A 78 5.35 5.52 8.39
N PHE A 79 4.92 6.49 9.17
CA PHE A 79 3.59 7.07 8.99
C PHE A 79 3.68 8.09 7.86
N ALA A 80 2.62 8.28 7.09
CA ALA A 80 2.51 9.36 6.11
C ALA A 80 1.25 10.17 6.41
N GLY A 81 1.34 11.50 6.47
CA GLY A 81 0.21 12.34 6.85
C GLY A 81 0.20 13.70 6.20
N GLY A 82 -1.02 14.18 5.93
CA GLY A 82 -1.29 15.42 5.21
C GLY A 82 -2.79 15.57 4.94
N ARG A 83 -3.14 16.53 4.07
CA ARG A 83 -4.53 16.76 3.67
C ARG A 83 -4.94 15.79 2.56
N ALA A 84 -6.08 15.11 2.71
CA ALA A 84 -6.68 14.31 1.66
C ALA A 84 -7.35 15.20 0.59
N PRO A 85 -7.55 14.71 -0.65
CA PRO A 85 -8.21 15.47 -1.73
C PRO A 85 -9.60 16.04 -1.40
N CYS A 86 -10.36 15.33 -0.56
CA CYS A 86 -11.68 15.77 -0.08
C CYS A 86 -11.62 16.84 1.04
N GLY A 87 -10.42 17.23 1.49
CA GLY A 87 -10.23 18.30 2.47
C GLY A 87 -9.99 17.87 3.92
N ARG A 88 -10.20 16.60 4.31
CA ARG A 88 -9.91 16.10 5.67
C ARG A 88 -8.42 15.87 5.91
N ASP A 89 -8.00 15.78 7.17
CA ASP A 89 -6.67 15.28 7.51
C ASP A 89 -6.61 13.76 7.34
N ARG A 90 -5.45 13.24 6.94
CA ARG A 90 -5.22 11.81 6.75
C ARG A 90 -3.89 11.39 7.33
N LEU A 91 -3.87 10.22 7.97
CA LEU A 91 -2.69 9.50 8.43
C LEU A 91 -2.72 8.06 7.94
N VAL A 92 -1.71 7.64 7.17
CA VAL A 92 -1.54 6.26 6.72
C VAL A 92 -0.49 5.57 7.57
N LEU A 93 -0.86 4.43 8.17
CA LEU A 93 -0.05 3.69 9.13
C LEU A 93 0.94 2.74 8.45
N PRO A 94 2.17 2.60 8.99
CA PRO A 94 3.07 1.53 8.56
C PRO A 94 2.49 0.16 8.91
N ALA A 95 3.00 -0.89 8.28
CA ALA A 95 2.70 -2.24 8.70
C ALA A 95 3.20 -2.49 10.13
N PHE A 96 2.35 -3.09 10.97
CA PHE A 96 2.73 -3.55 12.31
C PHE A 96 3.57 -4.85 12.25
N GLY A 97 3.15 -5.81 11.43
CA GLY A 97 3.80 -7.13 11.35
C GLY A 97 5.13 -7.13 10.59
N ALA A 98 6.05 -8.01 10.99
CA ALA A 98 7.37 -8.16 10.38
C ALA A 98 7.32 -8.62 8.90
N TYR A 99 6.30 -9.41 8.55
CA TYR A 99 6.16 -10.03 7.22
C TYR A 99 5.31 -9.21 6.23
N ALA A 100 4.64 -8.17 6.70
CA ALA A 100 3.92 -7.26 5.82
C ALA A 100 4.93 -6.36 5.09
N GLY A 101 4.78 -6.28 3.76
CA GLY A 101 5.61 -5.49 2.86
C GLY A 101 5.44 -3.99 3.07
N GLY A 102 5.11 -3.27 2.01
CA GLY A 102 4.84 -1.85 2.08
C GLY A 102 5.47 -1.07 0.93
N LEU A 103 4.73 -0.08 0.46
CA LEU A 103 5.06 0.73 -0.70
C LEU A 103 6.01 1.87 -0.31
N ASN A 104 6.80 2.34 -1.27
CA ASN A 104 7.47 3.62 -1.11
C ASN A 104 6.40 4.70 -0.86
N ALA A 105 6.63 5.63 0.07
CA ALA A 105 5.68 6.71 0.34
C ALA A 105 5.45 7.61 -0.90
N LEU A 106 6.41 7.64 -1.83
CA LEU A 106 6.29 8.32 -3.13
C LEU A 106 5.63 7.46 -4.22
N ASP A 107 5.27 6.20 -3.93
CA ASP A 107 4.51 5.37 -4.85
C ASP A 107 3.18 6.09 -5.20
N PRO A 108 2.77 6.13 -6.48
CA PRO A 108 1.53 6.79 -6.88
C PRO A 108 0.29 6.34 -6.09
N ALA A 109 0.22 5.08 -5.67
CA ALA A 109 -0.89 4.56 -4.87
C ALA A 109 -0.97 5.22 -3.49
N VAL A 110 0.17 5.63 -2.91
CA VAL A 110 0.26 6.36 -1.63
C VAL A 110 0.18 7.87 -1.85
N ALA A 111 0.98 8.41 -2.78
CA ALA A 111 1.09 9.86 -2.99
C ALA A 111 -0.26 10.50 -3.36
N ARG A 112 -1.10 9.81 -4.15
CA ARG A 112 -2.44 10.28 -4.53
C ARG A 112 -3.43 10.39 -3.36
N LEU A 113 -3.11 9.79 -2.21
CA LEU A 113 -3.95 9.88 -1.01
C LEU A 113 -3.93 11.27 -0.39
N PHE A 114 -2.99 12.12 -0.81
CA PHE A 114 -2.79 13.48 -0.32
C PHE A 114 -2.98 14.49 -1.47
N ALA A 115 -3.59 15.64 -1.16
CA ALA A 115 -3.88 16.71 -2.11
C ALA A 115 -2.63 17.49 -2.57
N GLY A 116 -1.45 17.19 -2.02
CA GLY A 116 -0.20 17.87 -2.29
C GLY A 116 0.96 17.25 -1.52
N GLY A 117 1.91 18.09 -1.09
CA GLY A 117 2.99 17.64 -0.21
C GLY A 117 2.45 17.08 1.11
N PHE A 118 3.12 16.06 1.64
CA PHE A 118 2.77 15.40 2.90
C PHE A 118 4.03 15.20 3.73
N ASP A 119 3.87 15.04 5.03
CA ASP A 119 4.96 14.69 5.94
C ASP A 119 5.00 13.18 6.15
N VAL A 120 6.19 12.65 6.40
CA VAL A 120 6.39 11.29 6.89
C VAL A 120 7.06 11.32 8.25
N TRP A 121 6.70 10.35 9.09
CA TRP A 121 7.35 10.07 10.36
C TRP A 121 8.03 8.72 10.25
N ALA A 122 9.30 8.74 9.83
CA ALA A 122 10.11 7.54 9.64
C ALA A 122 10.54 6.97 10.99
N THR A 123 10.24 5.69 11.22
CA THR A 123 10.62 5.01 12.47
C THR A 123 12.09 4.61 12.42
N GLY A 124 12.81 4.92 13.49
CA GLY A 124 14.15 4.43 13.78
C GLY A 124 14.17 3.69 15.11
N ASP A 125 15.31 3.08 15.44
CA ASP A 125 15.43 2.20 16.61
C ASP A 125 15.18 2.91 17.94
N ARG A 126 15.42 4.22 18.01
CA ARG A 126 15.29 5.04 19.24
C ARG A 126 14.48 6.31 19.08
N ALA A 127 14.08 6.65 17.86
CA ALA A 127 13.45 7.93 17.56
C ALA A 127 12.56 7.83 16.32
N VAL A 128 11.62 8.76 16.23
CA VAL A 128 10.81 8.99 15.03
C VAL A 128 11.27 10.29 14.39
N HIS A 129 11.57 10.24 13.10
CA HIS A 129 12.09 11.38 12.35
C HIS A 129 11.03 11.91 11.39
N ARG A 130 10.64 13.17 11.58
CA ARG A 130 9.72 13.86 10.67
C ARG A 130 10.47 14.44 9.48
N LEU A 131 9.98 14.17 8.27
CA LEU A 131 10.55 14.64 7.01
C LEU A 131 9.41 15.00 6.04
N PRO A 132 9.51 16.08 5.27
CA PRO A 132 8.59 16.32 4.17
C PRO A 132 8.83 15.32 3.04
N SER A 133 7.79 14.98 2.27
CA SER A 133 7.85 14.04 1.15
C SER A 133 8.86 14.44 0.08
N SER A 134 9.15 15.74 -0.06
CA SER A 134 10.17 16.28 -0.96
C SER A 134 11.61 15.87 -0.61
N ARG A 135 11.86 15.33 0.59
CA ARG A 135 13.17 14.79 1.00
C ARG A 135 13.28 13.27 0.84
N LEU A 136 12.27 12.62 0.27
CA LEU A 136 12.28 11.19 0.01
C LEU A 136 12.83 10.89 -1.39
N ASP A 137 13.46 9.73 -1.53
CA ASP A 137 13.88 9.20 -2.81
C ASP A 137 12.79 8.29 -3.40
N PRO A 138 12.53 8.37 -4.71
CA PRO A 138 11.67 7.42 -5.39
C PRO A 138 12.33 6.03 -5.43
N ASP A 139 11.55 5.01 -5.81
CA ASP A 139 12.12 3.70 -6.14
C ASP A 139 13.08 3.82 -7.33
N GLN A 140 14.12 2.99 -7.31
CA GLN A 140 15.00 2.94 -8.45
C GLN A 140 14.25 2.28 -9.60
N PRO A 141 14.31 2.84 -10.82
CA PRO A 141 13.79 2.14 -11.98
C PRO A 141 14.52 0.79 -12.05
N HIS A 142 13.75 -0.29 -12.21
CA HIS A 142 14.35 -1.57 -12.53
C HIS A 142 15.07 -1.41 -13.87
N VAL A 143 16.40 -1.36 -13.84
CA VAL A 143 17.21 -1.51 -15.04
C VAL A 143 17.08 -2.97 -15.45
N GLY A 144 16.02 -3.26 -16.20
CA GLY A 144 15.87 -4.53 -16.90
C GLY A 144 17.03 -4.65 -17.87
N GLY A 145 18.05 -5.41 -17.49
CA GLY A 145 19.11 -5.85 -18.40
C GLY A 145 18.51 -6.80 -19.43
N HIS A 146 17.85 -6.26 -20.45
CA HIS A 146 17.54 -7.01 -21.65
C HIS A 146 18.86 -7.15 -22.42
N ARG A 147 19.61 -8.23 -22.12
CA ARG A 147 20.58 -8.72 -23.10
C ARG A 147 19.75 -9.20 -24.30
N PRO A 148 19.95 -8.67 -25.52
CA PRO A 148 19.32 -9.27 -26.69
C PRO A 148 19.83 -10.72 -26.76
N SER A 149 18.90 -11.67 -26.71
CA SER A 149 19.23 -13.05 -27.06
C SER A 149 19.69 -13.02 -28.51
N SER A 150 20.91 -13.51 -28.76
CA SER A 150 21.40 -13.75 -30.11
C SER A 150 20.41 -14.72 -30.77
N GLY A 151 19.56 -14.19 -31.65
CA GLY A 151 18.60 -14.97 -32.41
C GLY A 151 19.33 -16.04 -33.21
N ARG A 152 19.07 -17.31 -32.89
CA ARG A 152 19.37 -18.41 -33.80
C ARG A 152 18.18 -18.51 -34.74
N ALA A 153 18.38 -18.08 -35.98
CA ALA A 153 17.41 -18.26 -37.05
C ALA A 153 17.08 -19.75 -37.20
N VAL A 154 15.84 -20.12 -36.93
CA VAL A 154 15.31 -21.42 -37.31
C VAL A 154 14.76 -21.26 -38.72
N GLN A 155 15.45 -21.87 -39.68
CA GLN A 155 14.99 -21.97 -41.07
C GLN A 155 13.69 -22.79 -41.09
N GLY A 156 12.65 -22.21 -41.69
CA GLY A 156 11.37 -22.87 -41.90
C GLY A 156 11.50 -24.02 -42.90
N ALA A 157 11.01 -25.20 -42.51
CA ALA A 157 10.72 -26.27 -43.44
C ALA A 157 9.27 -26.13 -43.92
N ALA A 158 9.10 -26.07 -45.23
CA ALA A 158 7.80 -26.04 -45.90
C ALA A 158 7.05 -27.37 -45.72
N VAL A 159 5.73 -27.30 -45.52
CA VAL A 159 4.83 -28.44 -45.64
C VAL A 159 3.94 -28.20 -46.87
N PRO A 160 3.92 -29.12 -47.86
CA PRO A 160 3.08 -28.99 -49.04
C PRO A 160 1.61 -29.28 -48.72
N GLY A 161 0.73 -28.58 -49.44
CA GLY A 161 -0.68 -28.41 -49.11
C GLY A 161 -1.61 -29.59 -49.36
N ILE A 162 -2.87 -29.35 -48.99
CA ILE A 162 -4.06 -30.04 -49.48
C ILE A 162 -5.09 -28.98 -49.85
N THR A 163 -5.60 -29.12 -51.06
CA THR A 163 -6.67 -28.32 -51.70
C THR A 163 -8.03 -28.97 -51.46
N SER A 164 -9.06 -28.17 -51.24
CA SER A 164 -10.44 -28.34 -51.75
C SER A 164 -11.23 -27.13 -51.24
N ASP A 165 -11.43 -26.09 -52.04
CA ASP A 165 -12.45 -25.92 -53.09
C ASP A 165 -13.87 -25.66 -52.54
N ALA A 166 -14.54 -24.79 -53.28
CA ALA A 166 -15.62 -23.88 -52.90
C ALA A 166 -16.98 -24.53 -52.62
N GLY A 167 -17.85 -23.76 -51.98
CA GLY A 167 -19.27 -24.06 -51.87
C GLY A 167 -20.03 -22.96 -51.15
N GLU A 168 -20.80 -22.22 -51.95
CA GLU A 168 -21.62 -21.03 -51.67
C GLU A 168 -22.97 -21.38 -50.98
N ALA A 169 -23.59 -20.34 -50.39
CA ALA A 169 -24.94 -20.23 -49.81
C ALA A 169 -25.13 -20.58 -48.32
#